data_AF-A0A2P0QP10-F1
#
_entry.id   AF-A0A2P0QP10-F1
#
_cell.length_a   1.000
_cell.length_b   1.000
_cell.length_c   1.000
_cell.angle_alpha   90.00
_cell.angle_beta   90.00
_cell.angle_gamma   90.00
#
_symmetry.space_group_name_H-M   'P 1'
#
loop_
_entity.id
_entity.type
_entity.pdbx_description
1 polymer ?
#
loop_
_entity_poly.entity_id
_entity_poly.type
_entity_poly.pdbx_seq_one_letter_code
_entity_poly.pdbx_strand_id
1 'polypeptide(L)'
;ELLGTMLGGYNITPLIELLDNPVLAPIAVKGLSHTLLIFDAFHDIEEKVNAGNDFAKQIMQSWADAEWFTSKPRIPEKLTVSVFKVSGETNTDDLSPAPDAWSRPDIPLHAKAMLKIPREGITNAEQQIEALQEQGFPVAYVGDVV
;
A
#
# COMPACT_ATOMS: atom_id res chain seq x y z
N GLU A 1 15.32 9.81 -7.50
CA GLU A 1 14.18 8.91 -7.76
C GLU A 1 13.88 8.01 -6.55
N LEU A 2 14.86 7.25 -6.03
CA LEU A 2 14.66 6.33 -4.89
C LEU A 2 14.09 6.98 -3.62
N LEU A 3 14.52 8.18 -3.24
CA LEU A 3 13.94 8.87 -2.07
C LEU A 3 12.42 9.07 -2.20
N GLY A 4 11.90 9.23 -3.42
CA GLY A 4 10.47 9.37 -3.68
C GLY A 4 9.65 8.10 -3.45
N THR A 5 10.30 6.93 -3.26
CA THR A 5 9.61 5.65 -3.02
C THR A 5 9.58 5.24 -1.55
N MET A 6 10.17 6.04 -0.65
CA MET A 6 10.33 5.70 0.78
C MET A 6 9.10 6.01 1.65
N LEU A 7 7.93 6.26 1.04
CA LEU A 7 6.63 6.58 1.67
C LEU A 7 6.56 7.89 2.48
N GLY A 8 7.55 8.16 3.33
CA GLY A 8 7.63 9.33 4.22
C GLY A 8 8.67 9.16 5.33
N GLY A 9 8.92 10.24 6.08
CA GLY A 9 9.93 10.28 7.15
C GLY A 9 11.26 10.90 6.68
N TYR A 10 12.37 10.17 6.83
CA TYR A 10 13.72 10.72 6.58
C TYR A 10 14.00 11.12 5.12
N ASN A 11 13.15 10.71 4.18
CA ASN A 11 13.26 11.09 2.78
C ASN A 11 12.69 12.48 2.47
N ILE A 12 11.86 13.05 3.35
CA ILE A 12 11.13 14.30 3.07
C ILE A 12 12.06 15.51 2.98
N THR A 13 12.82 15.79 4.04
CA THR A 13 13.73 16.97 4.07
C THR A 13 14.72 16.97 2.90
N PRO A 14 15.43 15.87 2.60
CA PRO A 14 16.31 15.84 1.43
C PRO A 14 15.58 16.10 0.11
N LEU A 15 14.35 15.59 -0.06
CA LEU A 15 13.57 15.85 -1.28
C LEU A 15 13.19 17.34 -1.41
N ILE A 16 12.85 18.00 -0.31
CA ILE A 16 12.51 19.43 -0.30
C ILE A 16 13.74 20.29 -0.61
N GLU A 17 14.89 19.97 -0.03
CA GLU A 17 16.17 20.66 -0.32
C GLU A 17 16.55 20.55 -1.81
N LEU A 18 16.27 19.40 -2.44
CA LEU A 18 16.57 19.19 -3.86
C LEU A 18 15.75 20.08 -4.80
N LEU A 19 14.69 20.75 -4.33
CA LEU A 19 13.92 21.71 -5.13
C LEU A 19 14.73 22.96 -5.52
N ASP A 20 15.85 23.22 -4.85
CA ASP A 20 16.73 24.34 -5.18
C ASP A 20 17.80 23.97 -6.21
N ASN A 21 17.90 22.68 -6.58
CA ASN A 21 18.84 22.21 -7.60
C ASN A 21 18.11 21.99 -8.93
N PRO A 22 18.35 22.79 -9.98
CA PRO A 22 17.57 22.72 -11.22
C PRO A 22 17.71 21.39 -11.97
N VAL A 23 18.79 20.63 -11.75
CA VAL A 23 19.00 19.31 -12.37
C VAL A 23 18.19 18.23 -11.65
N LEU A 24 18.05 18.34 -10.32
CA LEU A 24 17.42 17.31 -9.49
C LEU A 24 15.97 17.64 -9.11
N ALA A 25 15.59 18.91 -9.13
CA ALA A 25 14.27 19.39 -8.77
C ALA A 25 13.14 18.71 -9.56
N PRO A 26 13.23 18.48 -10.89
CA PRO A 26 12.18 17.76 -11.62
C PRO A 26 11.93 16.35 -11.06
N ILE A 27 12.98 15.68 -10.59
CA ILE A 27 12.88 14.33 -10.00
C ILE A 27 12.28 14.41 -8.59
N ALA A 28 12.66 15.43 -7.82
CA ALA A 28 12.10 15.66 -6.48
C ALA A 28 10.61 16.03 -6.54
N VAL A 29 10.20 16.87 -7.50
CA VAL A 29 8.79 17.19 -7.77
C VAL A 29 7.98 15.94 -8.01
N LYS A 30 8.44 15.03 -8.89
CA LYS A 30 7.74 13.76 -9.13
C LYS A 30 7.57 12.93 -7.85
N GLY A 31 8.59 12.89 -6.98
CA GLY A 31 8.51 12.18 -5.70
C GLY A 31 7.53 12.81 -4.73
N LEU A 32 7.66 14.11 -4.48
CA LEU A 32 6.84 14.85 -3.51
C LEU A 32 5.38 14.97 -3.92
N SER A 33 5.11 15.08 -5.23
CA SER A 33 3.75 15.15 -5.80
C SER A 33 2.89 13.91 -5.46
N HIS A 34 3.52 12.75 -5.26
CA HIS A 34 2.84 11.50 -4.88
C HIS A 34 3.08 11.07 -3.43
N THR A 35 3.79 11.88 -2.63
CA THR A 35 4.07 11.57 -1.23
C THR A 35 2.93 12.08 -0.34
N LEU A 36 2.27 11.18 0.38
CA LEU A 36 1.12 11.50 1.23
C LEU A 36 1.50 11.88 2.66
N LEU A 37 2.59 11.29 3.16
CA LEU A 37 3.06 11.46 4.53
C LEU A 37 3.89 12.74 4.67
N ILE A 38 3.33 13.87 4.22
CA ILE A 38 4.03 15.16 4.23
C ILE A 38 3.85 15.94 5.53
N PHE A 39 2.70 15.77 6.20
CA PHE A 39 2.40 16.38 7.51
C PHE A 39 2.82 17.87 7.57
N ASP A 40 3.54 18.28 8.62
CA ASP A 40 3.95 19.67 8.81
C ASP A 40 4.99 20.14 7.78
N ALA A 41 5.73 19.25 7.12
CA ALA A 41 6.65 19.60 6.04
C ALA A 41 5.93 20.13 4.78
N PHE A 42 4.59 20.09 4.77
CA PHE A 42 3.78 20.90 3.86
C PHE A 42 4.19 22.38 3.90
N HIS A 43 4.41 22.93 5.09
CA HIS A 43 4.75 24.35 5.26
C HIS A 43 6.11 24.69 4.68
N ASP A 44 7.09 23.78 4.74
CA ASP A 44 8.40 23.98 4.11
C ASP A 44 8.28 24.14 2.58
N ILE A 45 7.32 23.43 1.96
CA ILE A 45 7.02 23.55 0.53
C ILE A 45 6.24 24.84 0.25
N GLU A 46 5.28 25.21 1.11
CA GLU A 46 4.56 26.48 1.04
C GLU A 46 5.51 27.69 1.15
N GLU A 47 6.48 27.66 2.06
CA GLU A 47 7.51 28.70 2.19
C GLU A 47 8.32 28.85 0.90
N LYS A 48 8.70 27.73 0.27
CA LYS A 48 9.39 27.75 -1.03
C LYS A 48 8.51 28.31 -2.15
N VAL A 49 7.21 28.00 -2.15
CA VAL A 49 6.24 28.62 -3.07
C VAL A 49 6.22 30.13 -2.89
N ASN A 50 6.13 30.61 -1.65
CA ASN A 50 6.10 32.03 -1.30
C ASN A 50 7.42 32.75 -1.65
N ALA A 51 8.55 32.03 -1.59
CA ALA A 51 9.86 32.51 -2.05
C ALA A 51 10.03 32.49 -3.58
N GLY A 52 9.03 32.01 -4.34
CA GLY A 52 9.01 32.04 -5.80
C GLY A 52 9.59 30.79 -6.48
N ASN A 53 9.83 29.69 -5.76
CA ASN A 53 10.33 28.44 -6.35
C ASN A 53 9.25 27.78 -7.23
N ASP A 54 9.49 27.74 -8.55
CA ASP A 54 8.54 27.21 -9.52
C ASP A 54 8.34 25.69 -9.43
N PHE A 55 9.31 24.94 -8.89
CA PHE A 55 9.17 23.51 -8.63
C PHE A 55 8.26 23.24 -7.43
N ALA A 56 8.37 24.06 -6.38
CA ALA A 56 7.47 23.99 -5.23
C ALA A 56 6.01 24.29 -5.63
N LYS A 57 5.80 25.26 -6.54
CA LYS A 57 4.47 25.56 -7.09
C LYS A 57 3.86 24.37 -7.84
N GLN A 58 4.68 23.64 -8.60
CA GLN A 58 4.22 22.43 -9.29
C GLN A 58 3.72 21.36 -8.32
N ILE A 59 4.43 21.16 -7.20
CA ILE A 59 4.01 20.21 -6.15
C ILE A 59 2.68 20.64 -5.54
N MET A 60 2.56 21.91 -5.18
CA MET A 60 1.33 22.45 -4.58
C MET A 60 0.13 22.31 -5.52
N GLN A 61 0.33 22.59 -6.81
CA GLN A 61 -0.70 22.42 -7.83
C GLN A 61 -1.07 20.94 -8.01
N SER A 62 -0.09 20.04 -8.10
CA SER A 62 -0.32 18.58 -8.18
C SER A 62 -1.14 18.06 -7.00
N TRP A 63 -0.88 18.55 -5.79
CA TRP A 63 -1.66 18.16 -4.61
C TRP A 63 -3.09 18.73 -4.66
N ALA A 64 -3.26 19.99 -5.07
CA ALA A 64 -4.56 20.61 -5.24
C ALA A 64 -5.42 19.90 -6.30
N ASP A 65 -4.80 19.45 -7.40
CA ASP A 65 -5.44 18.67 -8.47
C ASP A 65 -5.61 17.19 -8.10
N ALA A 66 -5.17 16.81 -6.90
CA ALA A 66 -5.22 15.45 -6.36
C ALA A 66 -4.58 14.40 -7.28
N GLU A 67 -3.48 14.74 -7.95
CA GLU A 67 -2.78 13.82 -8.87
C GLU A 67 -2.31 12.54 -8.15
N TRP A 68 -2.03 12.61 -6.84
CA TRP A 68 -1.73 11.44 -6.01
C TRP A 68 -2.87 10.40 -5.95
N PHE A 69 -4.11 10.84 -6.23
CA PHE A 69 -5.31 10.01 -6.27
C PHE A 69 -5.76 9.73 -7.71
N THR A 70 -5.88 10.77 -8.53
CA THR A 70 -6.47 10.68 -9.89
C THR A 70 -5.59 9.94 -10.88
N SER A 71 -4.27 9.85 -10.63
CA SER A 71 -3.35 9.03 -11.43
C SER A 71 -3.45 7.52 -11.15
N LYS A 72 -4.12 7.11 -10.06
CA LYS A 72 -4.29 5.69 -9.73
C LYS A 72 -5.37 5.04 -10.61
N PRO A 73 -5.22 3.76 -10.98
CA PRO A 73 -6.27 3.03 -11.66
C PRO A 73 -7.58 3.06 -10.86
N ARG A 74 -8.69 3.37 -11.53
CA ARG A 74 -10.03 3.27 -10.92
C ARG A 74 -10.38 1.81 -10.64
N ILE A 75 -11.18 1.57 -9.61
CA ILE A 75 -11.79 0.26 -9.38
C ILE A 75 -12.65 -0.09 -10.60
N PRO A 76 -12.46 -1.27 -11.21
CA PRO A 76 -13.25 -1.67 -12.37
C PRO A 76 -14.72 -1.90 -11.97
N GLU A 77 -15.64 -1.60 -12.89
CA GLU A 77 -17.08 -1.80 -12.68
C GLU A 77 -17.47 -3.26 -12.44
N LYS A 78 -16.64 -4.20 -12.92
CA LYS A 78 -16.79 -5.63 -12.72
C LYS A 78 -15.46 -6.26 -12.32
N LEU A 79 -15.47 -6.98 -11.20
CA LEU A 79 -14.37 -7.84 -10.74
C LEU A 79 -14.79 -9.31 -10.89
N THR A 80 -13.98 -10.09 -11.59
CA THR A 80 -14.15 -11.55 -11.68
C THR A 80 -13.12 -12.19 -10.77
N VAL A 81 -13.57 -13.09 -9.88
CA VAL A 81 -12.74 -13.67 -8.80
C VAL A 81 -12.98 -15.17 -8.67
N SER A 82 -11.97 -15.88 -8.16
CA SER A 82 -12.08 -17.27 -7.72
C SER A 82 -12.44 -17.30 -6.22
N VAL A 83 -13.46 -18.07 -5.84
CA VAL A 83 -13.93 -18.11 -4.45
C VAL A 83 -13.12 -19.12 -3.64
N PHE A 84 -12.43 -18.64 -2.60
CA PHE A 84 -11.90 -19.48 -1.51
C PHE A 84 -12.90 -19.46 -0.35
N LYS A 85 -13.77 -20.46 -0.31
CA LYS A 85 -14.83 -20.58 0.69
C LYS A 85 -14.32 -21.25 1.96
N VAL A 86 -14.55 -20.63 3.11
CA VAL A 86 -14.40 -21.22 4.44
C VAL A 86 -15.78 -21.32 5.07
N SER A 87 -16.27 -22.54 5.29
CA SER A 87 -17.61 -22.77 5.84
C SER A 87 -17.65 -22.46 7.34
N GLY A 88 -18.80 -21.95 7.80
CA GLY A 88 -19.04 -21.56 9.18
C GLY A 88 -18.47 -20.18 9.53
N GLU A 89 -18.15 -19.99 10.80
CA GLU A 89 -17.56 -18.77 11.34
C GLU A 89 -16.03 -18.82 11.28
N THR A 90 -15.43 -17.82 10.64
CA THR A 90 -13.98 -17.58 10.71
C THR A 90 -13.71 -16.65 11.89
N ASN A 91 -13.00 -17.14 12.91
CA ASN A 91 -12.45 -16.30 13.97
C ASN A 91 -11.07 -15.74 13.54
N THR A 92 -10.65 -14.62 14.12
CA THR A 92 -9.30 -14.08 13.88
C THR A 92 -8.19 -15.02 14.34
N ASP A 93 -8.43 -15.88 15.34
CA ASP A 93 -7.46 -16.90 15.76
C ASP A 93 -7.30 -18.02 14.72
N ASP A 94 -8.30 -18.26 13.86
CA ASP A 94 -8.15 -19.16 12.71
C ASP A 94 -7.17 -18.58 11.66
N LEU A 95 -7.12 -17.25 11.54
CA LEU A 95 -6.30 -16.54 10.56
C LEU A 95 -4.90 -16.20 11.09
N SER A 96 -4.79 -15.92 12.40
CA SER A 96 -3.56 -15.53 13.09
C SER A 96 -3.55 -16.18 14.49
N PRO A 97 -3.19 -17.48 14.58
CA PRO A 97 -3.30 -18.23 15.83
C PRO A 97 -2.42 -17.66 16.95
N ALA A 98 -2.93 -17.66 18.18
CA ALA A 98 -2.21 -17.18 19.35
C ALA A 98 -0.81 -17.83 19.59
N PRO A 99 -0.60 -19.15 19.38
CA PRO A 99 0.72 -19.77 19.52
C PRO A 99 1.79 -19.21 18.56
N ASP A 100 1.37 -18.59 17.45
CA ASP A 100 2.24 -18.02 16.42
C ASP A 100 2.34 -16.49 16.54
N ALA A 101 1.84 -15.90 17.63
CA ALA A 101 1.86 -14.45 17.83
C ALA A 101 3.29 -13.85 17.77
N TRP A 102 4.31 -14.64 18.10
CA TRP A 102 5.72 -14.25 18.04
C TRP A 102 6.21 -13.97 16.61
N SER A 103 5.60 -14.58 15.59
CA SER A 103 6.00 -14.41 14.19
C SER A 103 5.25 -13.28 13.48
N ARG A 104 4.22 -12.68 14.10
CA ARG A 104 3.38 -11.60 13.51
C ARG A 104 4.15 -10.48 12.80
N PRO A 105 5.31 -10.00 13.31
CA PRO A 105 6.07 -8.96 12.61
C PRO A 105 6.68 -9.41 11.28
N ASP A 106 6.90 -10.72 11.10
CA ASP A 106 7.38 -11.33 9.86
C ASP A 106 6.16 -11.81 9.04
N ILE A 107 5.66 -10.94 8.16
CA ILE A 107 4.41 -11.18 7.41
C ILE A 107 4.48 -12.49 6.58
N PRO A 108 5.51 -12.75 5.75
CA PRO A 108 5.59 -14.00 5.00
C PRO A 108 5.66 -15.26 5.88
N LEU A 109 6.39 -15.21 7.01
CA LEU A 109 6.48 -16.33 7.92
C LEU A 109 5.15 -16.58 8.65
N HIS A 110 4.53 -15.53 9.18
CA HIS A 110 3.28 -15.64 9.93
C HIS A 110 2.12 -16.12 9.06
N ALA A 111 2.08 -15.71 7.78
CA ALA A 111 1.05 -16.13 6.83
C ALA A 111 0.98 -17.67 6.67
N LYS A 112 2.09 -18.41 6.90
CA LYS A 112 2.11 -19.88 6.89
C LYS A 112 1.26 -20.53 7.99
N ALA A 113 0.88 -19.78 9.01
CA ALA A 113 0.02 -20.25 10.10
C ALA A 113 -1.49 -20.04 9.85
N MET A 114 -1.86 -19.27 8.83
CA MET A 114 -3.26 -19.02 8.48
C MET A 114 -3.98 -20.33 8.17
N LEU A 115 -5.09 -20.60 8.86
CA LEU A 115 -5.91 -21.80 8.70
C LEU A 115 -5.12 -23.12 8.83
N LYS A 116 -4.07 -23.14 9.66
CA LYS A 116 -3.25 -24.35 9.89
C LYS A 116 -3.99 -25.45 10.66
N ILE A 117 -5.02 -25.08 11.43
CA ILE A 117 -5.87 -26.01 12.16
C ILE A 117 -6.93 -26.53 11.16
N PRO A 118 -7.05 -27.85 10.94
CA PRO A 118 -7.96 -28.40 9.94
C PRO A 118 -9.42 -27.97 10.16
N ARG A 119 -10.10 -27.63 9.07
CA ARG A 119 -11.52 -27.26 9.06
C ARG A 119 -12.23 -27.95 7.89
N GLU A 120 -13.55 -27.98 7.92
CA GLU A 120 -14.33 -28.53 6.80
C GLU A 120 -13.98 -27.79 5.50
N GLY A 121 -13.57 -28.54 4.47
CA GLY A 121 -13.15 -27.99 3.19
C GLY A 121 -11.74 -27.39 3.15
N ILE A 122 -11.05 -27.25 4.29
CA ILE A 122 -9.70 -26.68 4.39
C ILE A 122 -8.72 -27.71 4.95
N THR A 123 -7.82 -28.19 4.10
CA THR A 123 -6.79 -29.18 4.44
C THR A 123 -5.38 -28.62 4.34
N ASN A 124 -5.15 -27.73 3.38
CA ASN A 124 -3.92 -26.96 3.23
C ASN A 124 -4.26 -25.65 2.52
N ALA A 125 -4.49 -24.59 3.30
CA ALA A 125 -4.96 -23.32 2.77
C ALA A 125 -4.01 -22.74 1.72
N GLU A 126 -2.69 -22.84 1.91
CA GLU A 126 -1.70 -22.36 0.95
C GLU A 126 -1.85 -23.06 -0.41
N GLN A 127 -1.78 -24.39 -0.44
CA GLN A 127 -1.89 -25.15 -1.69
C GLN A 127 -3.26 -24.96 -2.37
N GLN A 128 -4.34 -24.86 -1.58
CA GLN A 128 -5.68 -24.61 -2.11
C GLN A 128 -5.80 -23.21 -2.71
N ILE A 129 -5.19 -22.19 -2.09
CA ILE A 129 -5.16 -20.81 -2.62
C ILE A 129 -4.31 -20.75 -3.91
N GLU A 130 -3.15 -21.40 -3.93
CA GLU A 130 -2.29 -21.48 -5.13
C GLU A 130 -3.05 -22.11 -6.32
N ALA A 131 -3.74 -23.23 -6.09
CA ALA A 131 -4.56 -23.88 -7.12
C ALA A 131 -5.73 -23.00 -7.62
N LEU A 132 -6.30 -22.13 -6.78
CA LEU A 132 -7.31 -21.15 -7.20
C LEU A 132 -6.71 -20.00 -8.01
N GLN A 133 -5.48 -19.58 -7.70
CA GLN A 133 -4.76 -18.53 -8.45
C GLN A 133 -4.41 -19.00 -9.87
N GLU A 134 -4.14 -20.30 -10.06
CA GLU A 134 -3.88 -20.89 -11.39
C GLU A 134 -5.08 -20.76 -12.36
N GLN A 135 -6.29 -20.51 -11.85
CA GLN A 135 -7.48 -20.26 -12.68
C GLN A 135 -7.46 -18.88 -13.38
N GLY A 136 -6.47 -18.03 -13.09
CA GLY A 136 -6.25 -16.76 -13.77
C GLY A 136 -7.09 -15.59 -13.24
N PHE A 137 -7.78 -15.77 -12.11
CA PHE A 137 -8.52 -14.71 -11.43
C PHE A 137 -8.00 -14.48 -10.00
N PRO A 138 -8.07 -13.25 -9.47
CA PRO A 138 -7.79 -13.00 -8.06
C PRO A 138 -8.67 -13.86 -7.15
N VAL A 139 -8.10 -14.30 -6.02
CA VAL A 139 -8.83 -15.10 -5.03
C VAL A 139 -9.58 -14.19 -4.06
N ALA A 140 -10.85 -14.49 -3.81
CA ALA A 140 -11.67 -13.82 -2.81
C ALA A 140 -11.92 -14.77 -1.62
N TYR A 141 -11.58 -14.31 -0.41
CA TYR A 141 -11.92 -15.01 0.83
C TYR A 141 -13.42 -14.84 1.12
N VAL A 142 -14.13 -15.95 1.31
CA VAL A 142 -15.59 -15.93 1.56
C VAL A 142 -15.89 -16.83 2.75
N GLY A 143 -16.61 -16.30 3.74
CA GLY A 143 -17.15 -17.07 4.87
C GLY A 143 -18.64 -16.86 5.04
N ASP A 144 -19.27 -17.66 5.91
CA ASP A 144 -20.66 -17.40 6.31
C ASP A 144 -20.71 -16.27 7.36
N VAL A 145 -19.73 -16.26 8.27
CA VAL A 145 -19.40 -15.17 9.18
C VAL A 145 -17.88 -14.99 9.14
N VAL A 146 -17.41 -13.76 8.96
CA VAL A 146 -15.98 -13.39 8.88
C VAL A 146 -15.72 -12.20 9.77
#